data_AF-A0A537MCF2-F1
#
_entry.id   AF-A0A537MCF2-F1
#
_cell.length_a   1.000
_cell.length_b   1.000
_cell.length_c   1.000
_cell.angle_alpha   90.00
_cell.angle_beta   90.00
_cell.angle_gamma   90.00
#
_symmetry.space_group_name_H-M   'P 1'
#
loop_
_entity.id
_entity.type
_entity.pdbx_description
1 polymer ?
#
loop_
_entity_poly.entity_id
_entity_poly.type
_entity_poly.pdbx_seq_one_letter_code
_entity_poly.pdbx_strand_id
1 'polypeptide(L)'
;MKQRAHDAITTLVQSKDFKQCISKIEPKELQDDLAAEVSLILLETDPEKIVRLADAHQLKFYAARVVMNLAFSTTSPFYRKYRRPVMEFKENYLHGTGDNLLDDTNAQAVKHLQSLQVAITDDAVHELAMRQEREDFEERVLEVIEELYWYDCEMVKLYMKLGNYRQIEAETGIPHVSCFKTVKKAFAQIKQRLDQ
;
A
#
# COMPACT_ATOMS: atom_id res chain seq x y z
N MET A 1 -22.88 -8.23 5.91
CA MET A 1 -21.66 -7.47 6.24
C MET A 1 -20.98 -6.89 5.00
N LYS A 2 -20.59 -7.71 4.01
CA LYS A 2 -19.96 -7.24 2.76
C LYS A 2 -20.72 -6.11 2.05
N GLN A 3 -22.04 -6.23 1.88
CA GLN A 3 -22.86 -5.19 1.25
C GLN A 3 -22.76 -3.84 1.98
N ARG A 4 -22.82 -3.87 3.31
CA ARG A 4 -22.78 -2.67 4.14
C ARG A 4 -21.41 -1.97 4.08
N ALA A 5 -20.32 -2.74 3.98
CA ALA A 5 -18.98 -2.19 3.76
C ALA A 5 -18.88 -1.53 2.37
N HIS A 6 -19.37 -2.20 1.33
CA HIS A 6 -19.41 -1.67 -0.03
C HIS A 6 -20.19 -0.35 -0.10
N ASP A 7 -21.35 -0.28 0.53
CA ASP A 7 -22.18 0.93 0.56
C ASP A 7 -21.48 2.09 1.29
N ALA A 8 -20.77 1.79 2.39
CA ALA A 8 -19.98 2.77 3.12
C ALA A 8 -18.81 3.32 2.28
N ILE A 9 -18.10 2.46 1.54
CA ILE A 9 -17.02 2.85 0.63
C ILE A 9 -17.58 3.69 -0.52
N THR A 10 -18.69 3.25 -1.12
CA THR A 10 -19.36 3.98 -2.21
C THR A 10 -19.75 5.40 -1.76
N THR A 11 -20.35 5.52 -0.58
CA THR A 11 -20.72 6.81 0.01
C THR A 11 -19.50 7.70 0.25
N LEU A 12 -18.40 7.12 0.73
CA LEU A 12 -17.15 7.83 0.97
C LEU A 12 -16.54 8.37 -0.34
N VAL A 13 -16.40 7.52 -1.36
CA VAL A 13 -15.75 7.88 -2.63
C VAL A 13 -16.57 8.94 -3.38
N GLN A 14 -17.90 8.88 -3.28
CA GLN A 14 -18.79 9.88 -3.87
C GLN A 14 -18.81 11.21 -3.10
N SER A 15 -18.32 11.23 -1.85
CA SER A 15 -18.33 12.43 -1.01
C SER A 15 -17.49 13.55 -1.60
N LYS A 16 -17.90 14.80 -1.35
CA LYS A 16 -17.17 15.99 -1.78
C LYS A 16 -15.79 16.05 -1.13
N ASP A 17 -15.67 15.66 0.14
CA ASP A 17 -14.43 15.71 0.90
C ASP A 17 -13.36 14.78 0.30
N PHE A 18 -13.75 13.58 -0.11
CA PHE A 18 -12.83 12.64 -0.76
C PHE A 18 -12.33 13.18 -2.10
N LYS A 19 -13.25 13.66 -2.94
CA LYS A 19 -12.89 14.26 -4.24
C LYS A 19 -11.98 15.48 -4.08
N GLN A 20 -12.23 16.32 -3.08
CA GLN A 20 -11.37 17.46 -2.74
C GLN A 20 -10.00 17.03 -2.20
N CYS A 21 -9.91 15.90 -1.49
CA CYS A 21 -8.65 15.37 -1.02
C CYS A 21 -7.79 14.92 -2.21
N ILE A 22 -8.37 14.15 -3.13
CA ILE A 22 -7.68 13.67 -4.32
C ILE A 22 -7.28 14.82 -5.25
N SER A 23 -8.15 15.82 -5.45
CA SER A 23 -7.88 16.95 -6.35
C SER A 23 -6.68 17.82 -5.96
N LYS A 24 -6.24 17.71 -4.69
CA LYS A 24 -5.08 18.44 -4.16
C LYS A 24 -3.76 17.72 -4.38
N ILE A 25 -3.79 16.45 -4.80
CA ILE A 25 -2.59 15.65 -5.01
C ILE A 25 -2.09 15.88 -6.44
N GLU A 26 -0.80 16.18 -6.56
CA GLU A 26 -0.11 16.23 -7.85
C GLU A 26 0.61 14.90 -8.12
N PRO A 27 0.72 14.48 -9.39
CA PRO A 27 0.29 15.18 -10.62
C PRO A 27 -1.22 15.00 -10.94
N LYS A 28 -1.84 16.00 -11.59
CA LYS A 28 -3.30 16.00 -11.86
C LYS A 28 -3.75 14.83 -12.72
N GLU A 29 -2.90 14.41 -13.65
CA GLU A 29 -3.17 13.33 -14.58
C GLU A 29 -3.36 11.98 -13.87
N LEU A 30 -2.86 11.83 -12.64
CA LEU A 30 -2.95 10.59 -11.86
C LEU A 30 -4.01 10.63 -10.76
N GLN A 31 -4.83 11.68 -10.69
CA GLN A 31 -5.84 11.83 -9.64
C GLN A 31 -6.92 10.74 -9.73
N ASP A 32 -7.36 10.42 -10.95
CA ASP A 32 -8.37 9.38 -11.17
C ASP A 32 -7.82 7.99 -10.86
N ASP A 33 -6.58 7.70 -11.28
CA ASP A 33 -5.88 6.45 -10.95
C ASP A 33 -5.69 6.31 -9.43
N LEU A 34 -5.31 7.40 -8.75
CA LEU A 34 -5.15 7.40 -7.29
C LEU A 34 -6.49 7.11 -6.59
N ALA A 35 -7.59 7.71 -7.06
CA ALA A 35 -8.91 7.45 -6.51
C ALA A 35 -9.35 6.00 -6.70
N ALA A 36 -9.09 5.43 -7.88
CA ALA A 36 -9.37 4.02 -8.17
C ALA A 36 -8.58 3.10 -7.25
N GLU A 37 -7.28 3.36 -7.07
CA GLU A 37 -6.41 2.49 -6.29
C GLU A 37 -6.69 2.55 -4.79
N VAL A 38 -7.05 3.74 -4.28
CA VAL A 38 -7.57 3.86 -2.92
C VAL A 38 -8.86 3.06 -2.75
N SER A 39 -9.76 3.11 -3.75
CA SER A 39 -11.04 2.39 -3.71
C SER A 39 -10.81 0.87 -3.72
N LEU A 40 -9.87 0.38 -4.52
CA LEU A 40 -9.49 -1.03 -4.58
C LEU A 40 -8.99 -1.52 -3.22
N ILE A 41 -8.05 -0.80 -2.61
CA ILE A 41 -7.50 -1.16 -1.28
C ILE A 41 -8.59 -1.20 -0.22
N LEU A 42 -9.55 -0.28 -0.26
CA LEU A 42 -10.67 -0.27 0.68
C LEU A 42 -11.60 -1.47 0.47
N LEU A 43 -11.79 -1.94 -0.76
CA LEU A 43 -12.61 -3.10 -1.10
C LEU A 43 -11.93 -4.44 -0.77
N GLU A 44 -10.61 -4.52 -0.88
CA GLU A 44 -9.81 -5.69 -0.49
C GLU A 44 -9.66 -5.80 1.03
N THR A 45 -9.77 -4.69 1.75
CA THR A 45 -9.72 -4.67 3.21
C THR A 45 -10.89 -5.45 3.80
N ASP A 46 -10.63 -6.17 4.91
CA ASP A 46 -11.65 -6.90 5.66
C ASP A 46 -12.95 -6.08 5.87
N PRO A 47 -14.11 -6.59 5.39
CA PRO A 47 -15.39 -5.90 5.50
C PRO A 47 -15.79 -5.52 6.93
N GLU A 48 -15.42 -6.32 7.93
CA GLU A 48 -15.77 -6.02 9.32
C GLU A 48 -14.99 -4.82 9.84
N LYS A 49 -13.70 -4.72 9.50
CA LYS A 49 -12.89 -3.53 9.77
C LYS A 49 -13.48 -2.28 9.12
N ILE A 50 -13.92 -2.35 7.85
CA ILE A 50 -14.53 -1.22 7.16
C ILE A 50 -15.81 -0.76 7.84
N VAL A 51 -16.72 -1.69 8.19
CA VAL A 51 -17.97 -1.35 8.89
C VAL A 51 -17.68 -0.72 10.25
N ARG A 52 -16.74 -1.27 11.03
CA ARG A 52 -16.33 -0.67 12.32
C ARG A 52 -15.81 0.76 12.16
N LEU A 53 -14.97 1.00 11.15
CA LEU A 53 -14.45 2.34 10.87
C LEU A 53 -15.55 3.30 10.39
N ALA A 54 -16.53 2.80 9.63
CA ALA A 54 -17.67 3.58 9.18
C ALA A 54 -18.58 3.99 10.35
N ASP A 55 -18.95 3.03 11.19
CA ASP A 55 -19.79 3.24 12.38
C ASP A 55 -19.10 4.18 13.39
N ALA A 56 -17.76 4.16 13.48
CA ALA A 56 -16.98 5.07 14.30
C ALA A 56 -16.70 6.45 13.65
N HIS A 57 -17.22 6.73 12.45
CA HIS A 57 -16.92 7.94 11.65
C HIS A 57 -15.42 8.15 11.34
N GLN A 58 -14.63 7.09 11.39
CA GLN A 58 -13.19 7.10 11.19
C GLN A 58 -12.76 6.72 9.76
N LEU A 59 -13.67 6.15 8.98
CA LEU A 59 -13.39 5.64 7.63
C LEU A 59 -12.79 6.72 6.71
N LYS A 60 -13.26 7.97 6.79
CA LYS A 60 -12.71 9.09 6.01
C LYS A 60 -11.24 9.40 6.32
N PHE A 61 -10.85 9.29 7.60
CA PHE A 61 -9.46 9.52 8.01
C PHE A 61 -8.57 8.35 7.62
N TYR A 62 -9.10 7.13 7.68
CA TYR A 62 -8.41 5.95 7.18
C TYR A 62 -8.15 6.04 5.68
N ALA A 63 -9.16 6.42 4.89
CA ALA A 63 -8.98 6.65 3.44
C ALA A 63 -7.96 7.75 3.16
N ALA A 64 -7.98 8.87 3.89
CA ALA A 64 -6.95 9.91 3.77
C ALA A 64 -5.54 9.38 4.10
N ARG A 65 -5.41 8.48 5.09
CA ARG A 65 -4.14 7.81 5.42
C ARG A 65 -3.64 6.95 4.25
N VAL A 66 -4.53 6.20 3.61
CA VAL A 66 -4.22 5.40 2.42
C VAL A 66 -3.78 6.30 1.27
N VAL A 67 -4.51 7.38 0.98
CA VAL A 67 -4.15 8.40 -0.01
C VAL A 67 -2.74 8.92 0.24
N MET A 68 -2.42 9.34 1.47
CA MET A 68 -1.09 9.86 1.80
C MET A 68 0.02 8.83 1.57
N ASN A 69 -0.23 7.57 1.94
CA ASN A 69 0.76 6.51 1.77
C ASN A 69 1.03 6.22 0.28
N LEU A 70 0.00 6.24 -0.57
CA LEU A 70 0.15 6.04 -2.02
C LEU A 70 0.76 7.26 -2.72
N ALA A 71 0.25 8.45 -2.42
CA ALA A 71 0.64 9.68 -3.09
C ALA A 71 2.10 10.06 -2.82
N PHE A 72 2.56 9.92 -1.57
CA PHE A 72 3.86 10.46 -1.14
C PHE A 72 4.95 9.43 -0.94
N SER A 73 4.63 8.14 -0.81
CA SER A 73 5.66 7.11 -0.64
C SER A 73 6.31 6.74 -1.98
N THR A 74 7.62 6.88 -2.07
CA THR A 74 8.44 6.43 -3.20
C THR A 74 8.58 4.90 -3.29
N THR A 75 8.20 4.19 -2.23
CA THR A 75 8.21 2.73 -2.18
C THR A 75 6.84 2.12 -2.45
N SER A 76 5.80 2.94 -2.67
CA SER A 76 4.47 2.42 -2.99
C SER A 76 4.41 1.84 -4.42
N PRO A 77 3.57 0.82 -4.67
CA PRO A 77 3.30 0.35 -6.02
C PRO A 77 2.79 1.47 -6.93
N PHE A 78 1.94 2.36 -6.39
CA PHE A 78 1.40 3.52 -7.09
C PHE A 78 2.49 4.45 -7.62
N TYR A 79 3.54 4.70 -6.82
CA TYR A 79 4.67 5.51 -7.25
C TYR A 79 5.38 4.89 -8.46
N ARG A 80 5.64 3.59 -8.44
CA ARG A 80 6.40 2.91 -9.50
C ARG A 80 5.59 2.78 -10.78
N LYS A 81 4.31 2.41 -10.66
CA LYS A 81 3.41 2.14 -11.79
C LYS A 81 2.93 3.40 -12.49
N TYR A 82 2.58 4.43 -11.73
CA TYR A 82 1.92 5.61 -12.29
C TYR A 82 2.78 6.87 -12.16
N ARG A 83 3.33 7.15 -10.97
CA ARG A 83 3.98 8.44 -10.71
C ARG A 83 5.35 8.59 -11.36
N ARG A 84 6.20 7.56 -11.27
CA ARG A 84 7.57 7.58 -11.80
C ARG A 84 7.59 7.74 -13.33
N PRO A 85 6.82 6.96 -14.13
CA PRO A 85 6.79 7.13 -15.58
C PRO A 85 6.32 8.52 -16.01
N VAL A 86 5.32 9.10 -15.33
CA VAL A 86 4.83 10.45 -15.61
C VAL A 86 5.88 11.51 -15.30
N MET A 87 6.64 11.37 -14.20
CA MET A 87 7.72 12.29 -13.86
C MET A 87 8.90 12.17 -14.83
N GLU A 88 9.34 10.95 -15.15
CA GLU A 88 10.39 10.70 -16.14
C GLU A 88 10.01 11.24 -17.52
N PHE A 89 8.76 11.06 -17.96
CA PHE A 89 8.26 11.64 -19.21
C PHE A 89 8.31 13.18 -19.19
N LYS A 90 7.84 13.81 -18.11
CA LYS A 90 7.88 15.28 -17.97
C LYS A 90 9.31 15.81 -17.96
N GLU A 91 10.23 15.16 -17.26
CA GLU A 91 11.66 15.54 -17.24
C GLU A 91 12.29 15.43 -18.64
N ASN A 92 12.03 14.33 -19.36
CA ASN A 92 12.58 14.10 -20.69
C ASN A 92 12.06 15.12 -21.73
N TYR A 93 10.77 15.46 -21.69
CA TYR A 93 10.17 16.43 -22.62
C TYR A 93 10.53 17.90 -22.31
N LEU A 94 10.80 18.24 -21.04
CA LEU A 94 11.13 19.61 -20.63
C LEU A 94 12.62 19.94 -20.71
N HIS A 95 13.50 18.94 -20.68
CA HIS A 95 14.96 19.15 -20.61
C HIS A 95 15.79 18.54 -21.76
N GLY A 96 15.19 17.89 -22.77
CA GLY A 96 15.93 17.29 -23.90
C GLY A 96 15.25 17.37 -25.27
N THR A 97 15.84 18.16 -26.18
CA THR A 97 15.71 18.12 -27.65
C THR A 97 14.28 18.22 -28.23
N GLY A 98 13.70 19.41 -28.18
CA GLY A 98 12.52 19.78 -28.98
C GLY A 98 12.83 20.03 -30.46
N ASP A 99 13.62 19.18 -31.10
CA ASP A 99 13.85 19.26 -32.55
C ASP A 99 13.65 17.88 -33.21
N ASN A 100 12.81 17.87 -34.24
CA ASN A 100 12.27 16.74 -35.01
C ASN A 100 11.00 16.07 -34.47
N LEU A 101 9.85 16.74 -34.62
CA LEU A 101 8.54 16.07 -34.59
C LEU A 101 7.81 16.02 -35.95
N LEU A 102 8.50 16.33 -37.04
CA LEU A 102 7.94 16.21 -38.38
C LEU A 102 9.00 15.65 -39.34
N ASP A 103 9.46 14.41 -39.12
CA ASP A 103 9.68 13.52 -40.27
C ASP A 103 9.78 12.03 -39.90
N ASP A 104 9.22 11.24 -40.81
CA ASP A 104 9.55 9.85 -41.11
C ASP A 104 9.15 8.67 -40.19
N THR A 105 7.98 8.15 -40.57
CA THR A 105 7.62 6.74 -40.71
C THR A 105 7.20 5.96 -39.47
N ASN A 106 6.06 5.29 -39.64
CA ASN A 106 5.41 4.30 -38.77
C ASN A 106 6.34 3.30 -38.05
N ALA A 107 7.61 3.15 -38.41
CA ALA A 107 8.56 2.24 -37.77
C ALA A 107 8.99 2.69 -36.36
N GLN A 108 9.18 4.00 -36.13
CA GLN A 108 9.50 4.51 -34.78
C GLN A 108 8.28 4.46 -33.86
N ALA A 109 7.09 4.79 -34.38
CA ALA A 109 5.83 4.64 -33.65
C ALA A 109 5.55 3.17 -33.30
N VAL A 110 5.80 2.22 -34.20
CA VAL A 110 5.66 0.78 -33.92
C VAL A 110 6.70 0.28 -32.93
N LYS A 111 7.97 0.68 -33.03
CA LYS A 111 8.99 0.37 -32.00
C LYS A 111 8.64 0.97 -30.64
N HIS A 112 8.09 2.18 -30.63
CA HIS A 112 7.66 2.85 -29.41
C HIS A 112 6.45 2.12 -28.80
N LEU A 113 5.42 1.80 -29.59
CA LEU A 113 4.28 0.97 -29.16
C LEU A 113 4.73 -0.41 -28.68
N GLN A 114 5.70 -1.04 -29.35
CA GLN A 114 6.24 -2.33 -28.95
C GLN A 114 7.07 -2.22 -27.66
N SER A 115 7.81 -1.13 -27.46
CA SER A 115 8.51 -0.84 -26.20
C SER A 115 7.55 -0.52 -25.06
N LEU A 116 6.43 0.15 -25.33
CA LEU A 116 5.35 0.38 -24.36
C LEU A 116 4.64 -0.93 -24.00
N GLN A 117 4.45 -1.83 -24.96
CA GLN A 117 3.82 -3.13 -24.74
C GLN A 117 4.71 -4.06 -23.89
N VAL A 118 6.03 -4.03 -24.11
CA VAL A 118 7.01 -4.71 -23.24
C VAL A 118 7.02 -4.12 -21.83
N ALA A 119 6.96 -2.78 -21.70
CA ALA A 119 6.87 -2.12 -20.40
C ALA A 119 5.57 -2.47 -19.64
N ILE A 120 4.43 -2.58 -20.33
CA ILE A 120 3.16 -3.03 -19.74
C ILE A 120 3.25 -4.49 -19.26
N THR A 121 3.90 -5.37 -20.02
CA THR A 121 4.09 -6.78 -19.62
C THR A 121 5.09 -6.93 -18.47
N ASP A 122 6.17 -6.16 -18.46
CA ASP A 122 7.14 -6.13 -17.37
C ASP A 122 6.53 -5.52 -16.11
N ASP A 123 5.68 -4.50 -16.20
CA ASP A 123 4.99 -3.91 -15.04
C ASP A 123 3.95 -4.86 -14.44
N ALA A 124 3.22 -5.63 -15.27
CA ALA A 124 2.28 -6.65 -14.78
C ALA A 124 3.00 -7.84 -14.12
N VAL A 125 4.12 -8.29 -14.70
CA VAL A 125 5.00 -9.31 -14.11
C VAL A 125 5.68 -8.77 -12.85
N HIS A 126 6.10 -7.50 -12.83
CA HIS A 126 6.65 -6.84 -11.65
C HIS A 126 5.60 -6.68 -10.56
N GLU A 127 4.35 -6.38 -10.89
CA GLU A 127 3.27 -6.28 -9.91
C GLU A 127 2.97 -7.64 -9.26
N LEU A 128 2.93 -8.72 -10.05
CA LEU A 128 2.83 -10.09 -9.54
C LEU A 128 4.05 -10.47 -8.71
N ALA A 129 5.26 -10.13 -9.17
CA ALA A 129 6.50 -10.37 -8.45
C ALA A 129 6.56 -9.57 -7.14
N MET A 130 6.03 -8.35 -7.09
CA MET A 130 5.99 -7.52 -5.88
C MET A 130 4.92 -7.99 -4.88
N ARG A 131 3.82 -8.57 -5.36
CA ARG A 131 2.82 -9.25 -4.52
C ARG A 131 3.42 -10.54 -3.95
N GLN A 132 4.08 -11.33 -4.79
CA GLN A 132 4.83 -12.51 -4.35
C GLN A 132 5.94 -12.14 -3.37
N GLU A 133 6.79 -11.15 -3.66
CA GLU A 133 7.84 -10.69 -2.74
C GLU A 133 7.29 -10.22 -1.39
N ARG A 134 6.08 -9.64 -1.36
CA ARG A 134 5.39 -9.28 -0.11
C ARG A 134 4.86 -10.51 0.62
N GLU A 135 4.20 -11.42 -0.09
CA GLU A 135 3.69 -12.67 0.46
C GLU A 135 4.84 -13.54 0.98
N ASP A 136 5.93 -13.68 0.22
CA ASP A 136 7.18 -14.34 0.58
C ASP A 136 7.85 -13.65 1.78
N PHE A 137 7.82 -12.32 1.84
CA PHE A 137 8.35 -11.58 3.00
C PHE A 137 7.48 -11.80 4.24
N GLU A 138 6.16 -11.79 4.11
CA GLU A 138 5.22 -12.09 5.19
C GLU A 138 5.39 -13.54 5.68
N GLU A 139 5.54 -14.49 4.76
CA GLU A 139 5.81 -15.90 5.05
C GLU A 139 7.14 -16.08 5.77
N ARG A 140 8.23 -15.48 5.28
CA ARG A 140 9.53 -15.45 5.98
C ARG A 140 9.45 -14.84 7.37
N VAL A 141 8.68 -13.77 7.53
CA VAL A 141 8.46 -13.14 8.84
C VAL A 141 7.72 -14.12 9.77
N LEU A 142 6.71 -14.85 9.28
CA LEU A 142 5.98 -15.85 10.06
C LEU A 142 6.88 -17.03 10.45
N GLU A 143 7.69 -17.55 9.52
CA GLU A 143 8.68 -18.61 9.80
C GLU A 143 9.65 -18.17 10.92
N VAL A 144 10.24 -16.99 10.78
CA VAL A 144 11.15 -16.42 11.80
C VAL A 144 10.43 -16.21 13.14
N ILE A 145 9.15 -15.86 13.12
CA ILE A 145 8.32 -15.76 14.33
C ILE A 145 8.16 -17.12 15.01
N GLU A 146 7.97 -18.19 14.26
CA GLU A 146 7.84 -19.56 14.80
C GLU A 146 9.17 -20.10 15.34
N GLU A 147 10.31 -19.65 14.82
CA GLU A 147 11.63 -19.99 15.35
C GLU A 147 12.05 -19.20 16.61
N LEU A 148 11.25 -18.23 17.05
CA LEU A 148 11.49 -17.54 18.32
C LEU A 148 11.15 -18.45 19.50
N TYR A 149 11.65 -18.07 20.67
CA TYR A 149 11.20 -18.71 21.91
C TYR A 149 9.68 -18.59 22.03
N TRP A 150 9.01 -19.69 22.41
CA TRP A 150 7.54 -19.81 22.39
C TRP A 150 6.80 -18.62 23.03
N TYR A 151 7.33 -18.08 24.14
CA TYR A 151 6.74 -16.92 24.81
C TYR A 151 6.87 -15.64 23.98
N ASP A 152 8.02 -15.41 23.36
CA ASP A 152 8.27 -14.25 22.50
C ASP A 152 7.36 -14.32 21.25
N CYS A 153 7.16 -15.53 20.69
CA CYS A 153 6.25 -15.82 19.58
C CYS A 153 4.78 -15.49 19.93
N GLU A 154 4.25 -16.04 21.02
CA GLU A 154 2.87 -15.81 21.43
C GLU A 154 2.58 -14.35 21.77
N MET A 155 3.56 -13.66 22.36
CA MET A 155 3.45 -12.23 22.64
C MET A 155 3.37 -11.38 21.36
N VAL A 156 4.09 -11.75 20.30
CA VAL A 156 3.99 -11.08 18.99
C VAL A 156 2.64 -11.36 18.34
N LYS A 157 2.16 -12.61 18.35
CA LYS A 157 0.83 -12.98 17.81
C LYS A 157 -0.30 -12.22 18.51
N LEU A 158 -0.27 -12.15 19.84
CA LEU A 158 -1.23 -11.36 20.63
C LEU A 158 -1.19 -9.88 20.27
N TYR A 159 0.01 -9.32 20.08
CA TYR A 159 0.15 -7.94 19.64
C TYR A 159 -0.36 -7.70 18.21
N MET A 160 -0.14 -8.61 17.26
CA MET A 160 -0.67 -8.50 15.91
C MET A 160 -2.21 -8.56 15.89
N LYS A 161 -2.81 -9.37 16.76
CA LYS A 161 -4.27 -9.52 16.88
C LYS A 161 -4.94 -8.32 17.55
N LEU A 162 -4.38 -7.83 18.66
CA LEU A 162 -5.02 -6.81 19.52
C LEU A 162 -4.52 -5.39 19.24
N GLY A 163 -3.25 -5.25 18.83
CA GLY A 163 -2.60 -3.96 18.54
C GLY A 163 -2.27 -3.08 19.75
N ASN A 164 -2.69 -3.45 20.97
CA ASN A 164 -2.48 -2.65 22.17
C ASN A 164 -2.04 -3.50 23.38
N TYR A 165 -0.92 -3.13 24.02
CA TYR A 165 -0.36 -3.82 25.18
C TYR A 165 -1.29 -3.89 26.40
N ARG A 166 -2.17 -2.89 26.59
CA ARG A 166 -3.16 -2.92 27.69
C ARG A 166 -4.26 -3.94 27.47
N GLN A 167 -4.60 -4.24 26.20
CA GLN A 167 -5.55 -5.30 25.88
C GLN A 167 -4.91 -6.67 26.10
N ILE A 168 -3.62 -6.81 25.77
CA ILE A 168 -2.84 -8.01 26.11
C ILE A 168 -2.83 -8.23 27.62
N GLU A 169 -2.63 -7.18 28.43
CA GLU A 169 -2.70 -7.26 29.90
C GLU A 169 -4.08 -7.70 30.40
N ALA A 170 -5.15 -7.17 29.80
CA ALA A 170 -6.52 -7.56 30.16
C ALA A 170 -6.83 -9.03 29.84
N GLU A 171 -6.29 -9.57 28.74
CA GLU A 171 -6.52 -10.97 28.33
C GLU A 171 -5.61 -11.97 29.06
N THR A 172 -4.36 -11.61 29.29
CA THR A 172 -3.33 -12.55 29.80
C THR A 172 -3.01 -12.36 31.28
N GLY A 173 -3.37 -11.21 31.86
CA GLY A 173 -2.92 -10.80 33.20
C GLY A 173 -1.45 -10.39 33.28
N ILE A 174 -0.72 -10.37 32.16
CA ILE A 174 0.68 -9.98 32.11
C ILE A 174 0.77 -8.44 32.11
N PRO A 175 1.56 -7.81 32.99
CA PRO A 175 1.66 -6.35 33.03
C PRO A 175 2.04 -5.75 31.68
N HIS A 176 1.35 -4.71 31.20
CA HIS A 176 1.59 -4.16 29.86
C HIS A 176 3.04 -3.71 29.62
N VAL A 177 3.75 -3.30 30.67
CA VAL A 177 5.18 -2.94 30.59
C VAL A 177 6.03 -4.16 30.22
N SER A 178 5.73 -5.32 30.80
CA SER A 178 6.37 -6.59 30.44
C SER A 178 6.00 -6.98 29.01
N CYS A 179 4.74 -6.85 28.62
CA CYS A 179 4.29 -7.12 27.25
C CYS A 179 5.07 -6.27 26.23
N PHE A 180 5.16 -4.96 26.47
CA PHE A 180 5.92 -4.03 25.62
C PHE A 180 7.39 -4.44 25.48
N LYS A 181 8.06 -4.73 26.60
CA LYS A 181 9.48 -5.12 26.59
C LYS A 181 9.70 -6.40 25.78
N THR A 182 8.85 -7.40 25.99
CA THR A 182 8.94 -8.68 25.28
C THR A 182 8.69 -8.51 23.78
N VAL A 183 7.62 -7.83 23.38
CA VAL A 183 7.29 -7.59 21.96
C VAL A 183 8.40 -6.78 21.27
N LYS A 184 8.93 -5.75 21.93
CA LYS A 184 10.04 -4.95 21.39
C LYS A 184 11.31 -5.79 21.19
N LYS A 185 11.65 -6.65 22.15
CA LYS A 185 12.77 -7.58 22.05
C LYS A 185 12.55 -8.58 20.91
N ALA A 186 11.36 -9.17 20.81
CA ALA A 186 11.01 -10.11 19.76
C ALA A 186 11.13 -9.49 18.36
N PHE A 187 10.62 -8.26 18.16
CA PHE A 187 10.80 -7.54 16.89
C PHE A 187 12.27 -7.24 16.55
N ALA A 188 13.11 -6.93 17.55
CA ALA A 188 14.53 -6.74 17.31
C ALA A 188 15.21 -8.05 16.86
N GLN A 189 14.82 -9.19 17.44
CA GLN A 189 15.32 -10.51 17.04
C GLN A 189 14.82 -10.92 15.64
N ILE A 190 13.55 -10.69 15.33
CA ILE A 190 12.97 -10.92 14.00
C ILE A 190 13.76 -10.12 12.95
N LYS A 191 13.97 -8.82 13.21
CA LYS A 191 14.74 -7.97 12.30
C LYS A 191 16.16 -8.50 12.09
N GLN A 192 16.86 -8.87 13.17
CA GLN A 192 18.22 -9.39 13.08
C GLN A 192 18.31 -10.68 12.25
N ARG A 193 17.28 -11.55 12.31
CA ARG A 193 17.24 -12.80 11.54
C ARG A 193 16.79 -12.59 10.09
N LEU A 194 15.99 -11.58 9.80
CA LEU A 194 15.59 -11.23 8.43
C LEU A 194 16.70 -10.53 7.63
N ASP A 195 17.59 -9.82 8.33
CA ASP A 195 18.76 -9.14 7.76
C ASP A 195 19.97 -10.09 7.56
N GLN A 196 19.90 -11.34 8.04
CA GLN A 196 20.91 -12.40 7.88
C GLN A 196 20.62 -13.26 6.64
#